data_AF-A0A7S3XVU9-F1
#
_entry.id   AF-A0A7S3XVU9-F1
#
_cell.length_a   1.000
_cell.length_b   1.000
_cell.length_c   1.000
_cell.angle_alpha   90.00
_cell.angle_beta   90.00
_cell.angle_gamma   90.00
#
_symmetry.space_group_name_H-M   'P 1'
#
loop_
_entity.id
_entity.type
_entity.pdbx_description
1 polymer ?
#
loop_
_entity_poly.entity_id
_entity_poly.type
_entity_poly.pdbx_seq_one_letter_code
_entity_poly.pdbx_strand_id
1 'polypeptide(L)'
;MKMKKASRGVLMSMVLFLGVTYVYVLSKRVNAFLFSPIRFGSSSRATSKSQIFWPSSPCSWGRRKETMMMMAAPRKKLPEGSVKVLCSNCKTQLYKYMKNGKGSLVKCYHERIVEDYTNGELFCPECKTEFARPAMIHGRPANKMIGGKVLQKK
;
A
#
# COMPACT_ATOMS: atom_id res chain seq x y z
N MET A 1 -51.32 -34.96 12.83
CA MET A 1 -50.15 -34.27 13.43
C MET A 1 -49.05 -34.30 12.38
N LYS A 2 -48.40 -33.24 11.87
CA LYS A 2 -47.95 -31.94 12.41
C LYS A 2 -47.84 -30.98 11.21
N MET A 3 -48.32 -29.75 11.37
CA MET A 3 -48.17 -28.66 10.40
C MET A 3 -46.85 -27.89 10.55
N LYS A 4 -46.57 -27.02 9.57
CA LYS A 4 -45.73 -25.77 9.57
C LYS A 4 -44.33 -25.96 8.96
N LYS A 5 -43.77 -25.06 8.14
CA LYS A 5 -43.95 -23.60 8.00
C LYS A 5 -43.31 -23.13 6.68
N ALA A 6 -44.00 -22.30 5.90
CA ALA A 6 -43.43 -21.51 4.80
C ALA A 6 -42.68 -20.28 5.37
N SER A 7 -41.45 -20.05 4.95
CA SER A 7 -40.58 -18.97 5.44
C SER A 7 -40.77 -17.67 4.64
N ARG A 8 -41.25 -16.66 5.38
CA ARG A 8 -41.51 -15.27 5.00
C ARG A 8 -40.20 -14.45 4.93
N GLY A 9 -39.36 -14.70 3.92
CA GLY A 9 -38.04 -14.04 3.83
C GLY A 9 -37.92 -12.88 2.84
N VAL A 10 -38.80 -12.78 1.83
CA VAL A 10 -38.55 -11.94 0.64
C VAL A 10 -39.03 -10.48 0.79
N LEU A 11 -39.78 -10.16 1.85
CA LEU A 11 -40.45 -8.85 1.97
C LEU A 11 -39.65 -7.75 2.70
N MET A 12 -38.45 -8.05 3.25
CA MET A 12 -37.64 -7.07 4.00
C MET A 12 -36.55 -6.36 3.18
N SER A 13 -36.47 -6.58 1.86
CA SER A 13 -35.41 -6.01 1.01
C SER A 13 -35.82 -4.75 0.22
N MET A 14 -37.12 -4.44 0.08
CA MET A 14 -37.57 -3.31 -0.76
C MET A 14 -37.66 -1.95 -0.04
N VAL A 15 -37.67 -1.89 1.31
CA VAL A 15 -37.92 -0.64 2.05
C VAL A 15 -36.65 0.20 2.26
N LEU A 16 -35.45 -0.39 2.18
CA LEU A 16 -34.19 0.33 2.42
C LEU A 16 -33.63 1.05 1.19
N PHE A 17 -34.12 0.76 -0.02
CA PHE A 17 -33.60 1.39 -1.25
C PHE A 17 -34.13 2.81 -1.49
N LEU A 18 -35.27 3.19 -0.92
CA LEU A 18 -35.87 4.52 -1.13
C LEU A 18 -35.34 5.60 -0.16
N GLY A 19 -34.63 5.23 0.92
CA GLY A 19 -34.11 6.18 1.91
C GLY A 19 -32.75 6.81 1.56
N VAL A 20 -31.94 6.14 0.73
CA VAL A 20 -30.54 6.55 0.49
C VAL A 20 -30.42 7.61 -0.61
N THR A 21 -31.38 7.72 -1.53
CA THR A 21 -31.32 8.72 -2.62
C THR A 21 -31.66 10.14 -2.17
N TYR A 22 -32.47 10.32 -1.12
CA TYR A 22 -32.94 11.65 -0.72
C TYR A 22 -31.85 12.51 -0.05
N VAL A 23 -30.85 11.89 0.59
CA VAL A 23 -29.76 12.63 1.27
C VAL A 23 -28.70 13.15 0.28
N TYR A 24 -28.56 12.55 -0.91
CA TYR A 24 -27.49 12.89 -1.85
C TYR A 24 -27.70 14.16 -2.68
N VAL A 25 -28.91 14.76 -2.67
CA VAL A 25 -29.22 15.91 -3.55
C VAL A 25 -28.96 17.28 -2.89
N LEU A 26 -28.85 17.38 -1.55
CA LEU A 26 -28.79 18.68 -0.86
C LEU A 26 -27.39 19.25 -0.56
N SER A 27 -26.30 18.48 -0.71
CA SER A 27 -24.97 18.90 -0.21
C SER A 27 -24.07 19.63 -1.22
N LYS A 28 -24.51 19.89 -2.46
CA LYS A 28 -23.62 20.42 -3.52
C LYS A 28 -23.70 21.94 -3.78
N ARG A 29 -24.29 22.75 -2.90
CA ARG A 29 -24.69 24.13 -3.26
C ARG A 29 -23.91 25.31 -2.66
N VAL A 30 -22.85 25.13 -1.89
CA VAL A 30 -22.11 26.27 -1.29
C VAL A 30 -20.61 25.97 -1.12
N ASN A 31 -19.80 26.27 -2.13
CA ASN A 31 -18.38 26.67 -1.97
C ASN A 31 -17.76 27.06 -3.32
N ALA A 32 -18.36 28.04 -3.97
CA ALA A 32 -17.79 28.75 -5.10
C ALA A 32 -17.64 30.21 -4.70
N PHE A 33 -16.65 30.54 -3.87
CA PHE A 33 -16.30 31.93 -3.59
C PHE A 33 -14.77 32.04 -3.33
N LEU A 34 -14.12 32.77 -4.22
CA LEU A 34 -12.83 33.48 -4.07
C LEU A 34 -11.53 32.70 -4.30
N PHE A 35 -11.14 32.59 -5.57
CA PHE A 35 -9.73 32.52 -5.97
C PHE A 35 -9.42 33.70 -6.90
N SER A 36 -8.71 34.68 -6.39
CA SER A 36 -8.34 35.91 -7.10
C SER A 36 -7.22 35.64 -8.14
N PRO A 37 -7.28 36.24 -9.34
CA PRO A 37 -6.23 36.09 -10.35
C PRO A 37 -4.99 36.93 -10.00
N ILE A 38 -3.84 36.26 -9.90
CA ILE A 38 -2.53 36.90 -9.76
C ILE A 38 -2.12 37.47 -11.11
N ARG A 39 -1.70 38.74 -11.08
CA ARG A 39 -1.37 39.59 -12.23
C ARG A 39 -0.15 39.10 -13.00
N PHE A 40 -0.30 39.21 -14.32
CA PHE A 40 0.72 39.23 -15.36
C PHE A 40 1.91 40.14 -15.00
N GLY A 41 3.11 39.60 -15.16
CA GLY A 41 4.37 40.32 -15.12
C GLY A 41 5.27 39.89 -16.27
N SER A 42 5.08 40.52 -17.42
CA SER A 42 5.93 40.41 -18.60
C SER A 42 7.26 41.15 -18.37
N SER A 43 8.38 40.43 -18.50
CA SER A 43 9.70 41.04 -18.63
C SER A 43 10.53 40.19 -19.57
N SER A 44 10.41 40.54 -20.85
CA SER A 44 11.29 40.15 -21.93
C SER A 44 12.68 40.73 -21.69
N ARG A 45 13.69 39.87 -21.55
CA ARG A 45 15.07 40.26 -21.84
C ARG A 45 15.75 39.14 -22.61
N ALA A 46 15.78 39.34 -23.93
CA ALA A 46 16.64 38.63 -24.84
C ALA A 46 18.10 39.02 -24.56
N THR A 47 18.96 38.04 -24.35
CA THR A 47 20.40 38.15 -24.62
C THR A 47 20.95 36.79 -25.06
N SER A 48 21.23 36.72 -26.36
CA SER A 48 22.43 36.13 -26.97
C SER A 48 22.91 34.76 -26.44
N LYS A 49 22.53 33.71 -27.17
CA LYS A 49 23.46 32.97 -28.05
C LYS A 49 24.89 32.84 -27.50
N SER A 50 25.15 31.78 -26.75
CA SER A 50 26.48 31.17 -26.69
C SER A 50 26.33 29.67 -26.94
N GLN A 51 26.89 29.27 -28.08
CA GLN A 51 26.91 27.91 -28.59
C GLN A 51 27.61 27.01 -27.57
N ILE A 52 26.84 26.13 -26.93
CA ILE A 52 27.40 24.97 -26.24
C ILE A 52 27.69 23.95 -27.33
N PHE A 53 28.95 23.89 -27.74
CA PHE A 53 29.52 22.82 -28.53
C PHE A 53 29.46 21.53 -27.69
N TRP A 54 28.43 20.71 -27.91
CA TRP A 54 28.38 19.36 -27.35
C TRP A 54 29.33 18.48 -28.18
N PRO A 55 30.42 17.96 -27.61
CA PRO A 55 31.24 16.97 -28.30
C PRO A 55 30.39 15.71 -28.51
N SER A 56 30.05 15.45 -29.77
CA SER A 56 29.54 14.17 -30.24
C SER A 56 30.68 13.14 -30.18
N SER A 57 30.98 12.67 -28.98
CA SER A 57 31.77 11.45 -28.79
C SER A 57 30.79 10.30 -28.63
N PRO A 58 30.57 9.46 -29.66
CA PRO A 58 29.87 8.21 -29.50
C PRO A 58 30.81 7.27 -28.75
N CYS A 59 30.87 7.41 -27.42
CA CYS A 59 31.42 6.35 -26.59
C CYS A 59 30.62 5.10 -26.92
N SER A 60 31.31 4.10 -27.44
CA SER A 60 30.79 2.77 -27.72
C SER A 60 30.33 2.13 -26.41
N TRP A 61 29.13 2.49 -25.97
CA TRP A 61 28.43 1.81 -24.89
C TRP A 61 27.93 0.50 -25.48
N GLY A 62 28.84 -0.48 -25.51
CA GLY A 62 28.48 -1.87 -25.66
C GLY A 62 27.27 -2.17 -24.78
N ARG A 63 26.27 -2.77 -25.40
CA ARG A 63 24.95 -3.18 -24.88
C ARG A 63 25.04 -3.83 -23.50
N ARG A 64 25.21 -3.02 -22.46
CA ARG A 64 25.13 -3.44 -21.07
C ARG A 64 23.65 -3.59 -20.81
N LYS A 65 23.14 -4.82 -20.81
CA LYS A 65 21.74 -5.17 -20.51
C LYS A 65 21.26 -4.26 -19.39
N GLU A 66 20.41 -3.32 -19.75
CA GLU A 66 19.78 -2.39 -18.82
C GLU A 66 18.68 -3.16 -18.11
N THR A 67 19.08 -4.10 -17.24
CA THR A 67 18.16 -4.63 -16.25
C THR A 67 17.96 -3.51 -15.24
N MET A 68 16.92 -2.71 -15.46
CA MET A 68 16.24 -1.94 -14.41
C MET A 68 15.77 -2.92 -13.33
N MET A 69 16.71 -3.41 -12.52
CA MET A 69 16.39 -4.11 -11.28
C MET A 69 15.72 -3.07 -10.41
N MET A 70 14.41 -3.18 -10.20
CA MET A 70 13.74 -2.43 -9.16
C MET A 70 14.45 -2.77 -7.84
N MET A 71 15.34 -1.89 -7.38
CA MET A 71 16.31 -2.11 -6.30
C MET A 71 15.67 -2.62 -5.01
N ALA A 72 14.38 -2.35 -4.82
CA ALA A 72 13.61 -2.72 -3.64
C ALA A 72 12.76 -4.00 -3.79
N ALA A 73 12.73 -4.63 -4.97
CA ALA A 73 12.07 -5.92 -5.17
C ALA A 73 12.87 -7.05 -4.48
N PRO A 74 12.20 -8.03 -3.85
CA PRO A 74 12.90 -9.15 -3.23
C PRO A 74 13.59 -10.01 -4.30
N ARG A 75 14.86 -10.37 -4.05
CA ARG A 75 15.60 -11.32 -4.88
C ARG A 75 14.92 -12.69 -4.87
N LYS A 76 15.06 -13.42 -5.97
CA LYS A 76 14.50 -14.77 -6.19
C LYS A 76 15.01 -15.82 -5.19
N LYS A 77 16.27 -15.72 -4.75
CA LYS A 77 16.84 -16.62 -3.75
C LYS A 77 16.37 -16.23 -2.34
N LEU A 78 15.88 -17.21 -1.58
CA LEU A 78 15.51 -17.04 -0.17
C LEU A 78 16.77 -16.82 0.68
N PRO A 79 16.71 -15.97 1.71
CA PRO A 79 17.82 -15.78 2.62
C PRO A 79 17.82 -16.79 3.77
N GLU A 80 18.99 -17.10 4.30
CA GLU A 80 19.14 -18.05 5.42
C GLU A 80 18.64 -17.48 6.76
N GLY A 81 18.63 -16.15 6.90
CA GLY A 81 18.21 -15.48 8.13
C GLY A 81 16.69 -15.46 8.30
N SER A 82 16.20 -16.05 9.40
CA SER A 82 14.81 -15.92 9.83
C SER A 82 14.67 -14.95 11.00
N VAL A 83 13.51 -14.31 11.10
CA VAL A 83 13.14 -13.37 12.16
C VAL A 83 11.71 -13.69 12.57
N LYS A 84 11.48 -13.75 13.89
CA LYS A 84 10.15 -13.87 14.46
C LYS A 84 9.54 -12.49 14.58
N VAL A 85 8.35 -12.33 14.02
CA VAL A 85 7.54 -11.12 14.07
C VAL A 85 6.53 -11.29 15.17
N LEU A 86 6.59 -10.44 16.19
CA LEU A 86 5.73 -10.48 17.37
C LEU A 86 4.85 -9.22 17.42
N CYS A 87 3.68 -9.33 18.05
CA CYS A 87 2.89 -8.15 18.40
C CYS A 87 3.54 -7.40 19.58
N SER A 88 3.55 -6.07 19.55
CA SER A 88 4.08 -5.26 20.67
C SER A 88 3.25 -5.38 21.95
N ASN A 89 1.93 -5.55 21.81
CA ASN A 89 1.00 -5.54 22.94
C ASN A 89 1.01 -6.88 23.70
N CYS A 90 0.73 -7.98 23.01
CA CYS A 90 0.60 -9.31 23.60
C CYS A 90 1.86 -10.19 23.46
N LYS A 91 2.85 -9.78 22.65
CA LYS A 91 4.08 -10.55 22.35
C LYS A 91 3.84 -11.91 21.66
N THR A 92 2.61 -12.20 21.23
CA THR A 92 2.27 -13.35 20.41
C THR A 92 3.01 -13.32 19.08
N GLN A 93 3.42 -14.49 18.62
CA GLN A 93 4.06 -14.66 17.32
C GLN A 93 3.04 -14.54 16.19
N LEU A 94 3.25 -13.57 15.30
CA LEU A 94 2.38 -13.30 14.16
C LEU A 94 2.90 -14.02 12.91
N TYR A 95 4.18 -13.81 12.58
CA TYR A 95 4.82 -14.37 11.38
C TYR A 95 6.23 -14.86 11.66
N LYS A 96 6.65 -15.86 10.89
CA LYS A 96 8.07 -16.21 10.71
C LYS A 96 8.51 -15.72 9.34
N TYR A 97 9.39 -14.71 9.32
CA TYR A 97 9.75 -14.00 8.11
C TYR A 97 11.24 -14.13 7.79
N MET A 98 11.57 -14.42 6.52
CA MET A 98 12.96 -14.50 6.09
C MET A 98 13.49 -13.12 5.70
N LYS A 99 14.46 -12.60 6.47
CA LYS A 99 14.97 -11.24 6.34
C LYS A 99 16.44 -11.21 6.02
N ASN A 100 16.78 -10.39 5.03
CA ASN A 100 18.14 -10.00 4.72
C ASN A 100 18.51 -8.72 5.50
N GLY A 101 19.56 -8.77 6.31
CA GLY A 101 20.13 -7.61 6.99
C GLY A 101 19.48 -7.22 8.33
N LYS A 102 20.03 -6.17 8.97
CA LYS A 102 19.73 -5.76 10.35
C LYS A 102 18.63 -4.69 10.49
N GLY A 103 18.15 -4.10 9.39
CA GLY A 103 17.20 -2.97 9.42
C GLY A 103 15.82 -3.26 10.03
N SER A 104 14.95 -2.27 10.08
CA SER A 104 13.56 -2.44 10.55
C SER A 104 12.69 -3.16 9.51
N LEU A 105 11.77 -4.00 9.98
CA LEU A 105 10.81 -4.72 9.13
C LEU A 105 9.60 -3.83 8.81
N VAL A 106 9.69 -3.04 7.74
CA VAL A 106 8.60 -2.16 7.29
C VAL A 106 7.73 -2.83 6.22
N LYS A 107 8.34 -3.63 5.35
CA LYS A 107 7.71 -4.30 4.21
C LYS A 107 7.84 -5.81 4.35
N CYS A 108 6.71 -6.52 4.41
CA CYS A 108 6.64 -7.99 4.43
C CYS A 108 6.05 -8.47 3.11
N TYR A 109 6.86 -9.07 2.24
CA TYR A 109 6.34 -9.71 1.02
C TYR A 109 5.78 -11.09 1.36
N HIS A 110 4.60 -11.46 0.83
CA HIS A 110 3.96 -12.75 1.13
C HIS A 110 4.87 -13.94 0.78
N GLU A 111 5.62 -13.83 -0.31
CA GLU A 111 6.55 -14.87 -0.77
C GLU A 111 7.73 -15.18 0.17
N ARG A 112 8.00 -14.32 1.17
CA ARG A 112 9.08 -14.51 2.15
C ARG A 112 8.57 -14.90 3.53
N ILE A 113 7.25 -15.06 3.67
CA ILE A 113 6.66 -15.55 4.91
C ILE A 113 6.77 -17.08 4.88
N VAL A 114 7.38 -17.63 5.93
CA VAL A 114 7.57 -19.09 6.08
C VAL A 114 6.35 -19.70 6.73
N GLU A 115 5.85 -19.04 7.78
CA GLU A 115 4.72 -19.50 8.59
C GLU A 115 3.87 -18.29 8.96
N ASP A 116 2.56 -18.40 8.69
CA ASP A 116 1.53 -17.43 9.03
C ASP A 116 0.68 -17.96 10.19
N TYR A 117 0.67 -17.25 11.32
CA TYR A 117 -0.12 -17.62 12.50
C TYR A 117 -1.45 -16.86 12.60
N THR A 118 -1.73 -15.95 11.67
CA THR A 118 -2.92 -15.08 11.69
C THR A 118 -4.00 -15.52 10.71
N ASN A 119 -3.89 -16.71 10.10
CA ASN A 119 -4.84 -17.24 9.09
C ASN A 119 -5.11 -16.28 7.91
N GLY A 120 -4.18 -15.38 7.62
CA GLY A 120 -4.33 -14.35 6.57
C GLY A 120 -5.07 -13.08 7.02
N GLU A 121 -5.57 -13.04 8.26
CA GLU A 121 -6.16 -11.84 8.84
C GLU A 121 -5.05 -10.89 9.28
N LEU A 122 -5.18 -9.60 8.96
CA LEU A 122 -4.21 -8.54 9.33
C LEU A 122 -4.38 -8.05 10.77
N PHE A 123 -5.03 -8.87 11.59
CA PHE A 123 -5.33 -8.64 12.99
C PHE A 123 -4.63 -9.69 13.84
N CYS A 124 -4.18 -9.28 15.02
CA CYS A 124 -3.61 -10.21 15.98
C CYS A 124 -4.70 -11.13 16.57
N PRO A 125 -4.49 -12.45 16.69
CA PRO A 125 -5.50 -13.38 17.23
C PRO A 125 -5.88 -13.09 18.68
N GLU A 126 -4.96 -12.58 19.49
CA GLU A 126 -5.22 -12.29 20.91
C GLU A 126 -5.80 -10.88 21.13
N CYS A 127 -5.10 -9.85 20.67
CA CYS A 127 -5.47 -8.46 20.95
C CYS A 127 -6.34 -7.80 19.88
N LYS A 128 -6.67 -8.51 18.78
CA LYS A 128 -7.46 -8.03 17.62
C LYS A 128 -6.98 -6.68 17.06
N THR A 129 -5.74 -6.32 17.34
CA THR A 129 -5.16 -5.06 16.90
C THR A 129 -4.68 -5.23 15.46
N GLU A 130 -5.06 -4.31 14.58
CA GLU A 130 -4.52 -4.23 13.22
C GLU A 130 -3.01 -3.95 13.29
N PHE A 131 -2.18 -4.88 12.83
CA PHE A 131 -0.71 -4.75 12.90
C PHE A 131 -0.07 -4.45 11.53
N ALA A 132 -0.78 -4.72 10.44
CA ALA A 132 -0.31 -4.49 9.09
C ALA A 132 -1.47 -4.08 8.18
N ARG A 133 -1.13 -3.42 7.06
CA ARG A 133 -2.07 -3.03 6.00
C ARG A 133 -1.69 -3.76 4.70
N PRO A 134 -2.66 -4.21 3.90
CA PRO A 134 -2.35 -4.82 2.61
C PRO A 134 -1.86 -3.72 1.66
N ALA A 135 -0.79 -3.98 0.92
CA ALA A 135 -0.23 -3.04 -0.04
C ALA A 135 0.42 -3.77 -1.22
N MET A 136 0.26 -3.24 -2.42
CA MET A 136 1.02 -3.71 -3.57
C MET A 136 2.33 -2.92 -3.64
N ILE A 137 3.47 -3.60 -3.48
CA ILE A 137 4.79 -2.98 -3.45
C ILE A 137 5.61 -3.52 -4.61
N HIS A 138 6.02 -2.64 -5.53
CA HIS A 138 6.76 -3.01 -6.75
C HIS A 138 6.07 -4.12 -7.57
N GLY A 139 4.73 -4.04 -7.68
CA GLY A 139 3.92 -5.01 -8.43
C GLY A 139 3.72 -6.37 -7.74
N ARG A 140 4.09 -6.51 -6.46
CA ARG A 140 3.95 -7.75 -5.69
C ARG A 140 3.05 -7.55 -4.48
N PRO A 141 2.27 -8.58 -4.08
CA PRO A 141 1.46 -8.50 -2.88
C PRO A 141 2.35 -8.50 -1.64
N ALA A 142 2.11 -7.53 -0.76
CA ALA A 142 2.86 -7.35 0.47
C ALA A 142 1.98 -6.79 1.58
N ASN A 143 2.41 -7.02 2.81
CA ASN A 143 1.85 -6.41 4.01
C ASN A 143 2.80 -5.32 4.47
N LYS A 144 2.31 -4.08 4.57
CA LYS A 144 3.04 -2.96 5.15
C LYS A 144 2.77 -2.94 6.65
N MET A 145 3.82 -3.15 7.44
CA MET A 145 3.70 -3.21 8.90
C MET A 145 3.43 -1.81 9.46
N ILE A 146 2.56 -1.70 10.46
CA ILE A 146 2.30 -0.45 11.17
C ILE A 146 3.40 -0.27 12.22
N GLY A 147 4.09 0.87 12.19
CA GLY A 147 5.17 1.18 13.14
C GLY A 147 4.70 1.13 14.60
N GLY A 148 5.57 0.64 15.49
CA GLY A 148 5.30 0.56 16.93
C GLY A 148 4.41 -0.60 17.37
N LYS A 149 3.62 -1.21 16.47
CA LYS A 149 2.73 -2.35 16.78
C LYS A 149 3.40 -3.72 16.67
N VAL A 150 4.57 -3.76 16.05
CA VAL A 150 5.28 -5.00 15.69
C VAL A 150 6.70 -4.95 16.22
N LEU A 151 7.12 -6.04 16.87
CA LEU A 151 8.48 -6.26 17.35
C LEU A 151 9.14 -7.36 16.52
N GLN A 152 10.38 -7.16 16.11
CA GLN A 152 11.18 -8.16 15.44
C GLN A 152 12.18 -8.77 16.43
N LYS A 153 12.18 -10.10 16.58
CA LYS A 153 13.22 -10.84 17.31
C LYS A 153 13.96 -11.75 16.35
N LYS A 154 15.29 -11.60 16.28
CA LYS A 154 16.16 -12.48 15.51
C LYS A 154 16.52 -13.70 16.35
#